data_AF-A0A533XX52-F1
#
_entry.id   AF-A0A533XX52-F1
#
_cell.length_a   1.000
_cell.length_b   1.000
_cell.length_c   1.000
_cell.angle_alpha   90.00
_cell.angle_beta   90.00
_cell.angle_gamma   90.00
#
_symmetry.space_group_name_H-M   'P 1'
#
loop_
_entity.id
_entity.type
_entity.pdbx_description
1 polymer ?
#
loop_
_entity_poly.entity_id
_entity_poly.type
_entity_poly.pdbx_seq_one_letter_code
_entity_poly.pdbx_strand_id
1 'polypeptide(L)'
;MIAQKYPRSPKVLLGGMAHLARFIDKIRMRHAGLIQDYNYITVGFDKYLLDFLQITGEDFETRVLQGGTDQEILAWVKAHARPFMDEDVRQW
;
A
#
# COMPACT_ATOMS: atom_id res chain seq x y z
N MET A 1 -17.22 8.55 -4.98
CA MET A 1 -17.90 7.30 -5.31
C MET A 1 -16.86 6.17 -5.29
N ILE A 2 -16.84 5.30 -4.29
CA ILE A 2 -16.01 4.08 -4.36
C ILE A 2 -16.83 3.06 -5.15
N ALA A 3 -16.64 3.01 -6.47
CA ALA A 3 -17.35 2.08 -7.36
C ALA A 3 -16.77 0.65 -7.32
N GLN A 4 -15.63 0.45 -6.65
CA GLN A 4 -14.88 -0.80 -6.65
C GLN A 4 -15.21 -1.62 -5.39
N LYS A 5 -15.81 -2.81 -5.57
CA LYS A 5 -16.21 -3.72 -4.47
C LYS A 5 -15.04 -4.49 -3.85
N TYR A 6 -13.88 -4.49 -4.51
CA TYR A 6 -12.68 -5.22 -4.10
C TYR A 6 -11.45 -4.36 -4.32
N PRO A 7 -10.40 -4.47 -3.48
CA PRO A 7 -9.12 -3.84 -3.74
C PRO A 7 -8.56 -4.29 -5.10
N ARG A 8 -7.80 -3.42 -5.77
CA ARG A 8 -7.12 -3.74 -7.04
C ARG A 8 -6.34 -5.06 -6.97
N SER A 9 -6.14 -5.68 -8.13
CA SER A 9 -5.31 -6.88 -8.24
C SER A 9 -3.88 -6.59 -7.75
N PRO A 10 -3.21 -7.52 -7.05
CA PRO A 10 -1.80 -7.35 -6.67
C PRO A 10 -0.86 -7.10 -7.86
N LYS A 11 -1.28 -7.52 -9.07
CA LYS A 11 -0.54 -7.34 -10.33
C LYS A 11 -0.65 -5.93 -10.92
N VAL A 12 -1.51 -5.08 -10.38
CA VAL A 12 -1.54 -3.66 -10.74
C VAL A 12 -0.38 -2.99 -10.03
N LEU A 13 0.70 -2.75 -10.77
CA LEU A 13 1.92 -2.17 -10.23
C LEU A 13 1.75 -0.67 -9.99
N LEU A 14 2.28 -0.17 -8.88
CA LEU A 14 2.38 1.26 -8.60
C LEU A 14 3.85 1.59 -8.34
N GLY A 15 4.45 2.38 -9.23
CA GLY A 15 5.88 2.66 -9.18
C GLY A 15 6.76 1.43 -9.35
N GLY A 16 6.28 0.43 -10.09
CA GLY A 16 6.96 -0.86 -10.29
C GLY A 16 6.67 -1.89 -9.20
N MET A 17 6.18 -1.48 -8.02
CA MET A 17 5.92 -2.38 -6.90
C MET A 17 4.59 -3.10 -7.05
N ALA A 18 4.61 -4.43 -6.97
CA ALA A 18 3.42 -5.24 -6.78
C ALA A 18 2.77 -4.93 -5.43
N HIS A 19 1.47 -5.20 -5.31
CA HIS A 19 0.68 -5.07 -4.08
C HIS A 19 0.49 -3.65 -3.50
N LEU A 20 1.33 -2.65 -3.83
CA LEU A 20 1.22 -1.31 -3.25
C LEU A 20 -0.14 -0.63 -3.54
N ALA A 21 -0.57 -0.63 -4.81
CA ALA A 21 -1.88 -0.11 -5.20
C ALA A 21 -3.03 -0.81 -4.47
N ARG A 22 -2.94 -2.13 -4.36
CA ARG A 22 -3.90 -2.96 -3.63
C ARG A 22 -3.94 -2.61 -2.15
N PHE A 23 -2.79 -2.36 -1.55
CA PHE A 23 -2.69 -2.06 -0.13
C PHE A 23 -3.29 -0.69 0.20
N ILE A 24 -3.05 0.32 -0.65
CA ILE A 24 -3.71 1.64 -0.57
C ILE A 24 -5.25 1.47 -0.60
N ASP A 25 -5.77 0.68 -1.52
CA ASP A 25 -7.21 0.43 -1.61
C ASP A 25 -7.74 -0.29 -0.36
N LYS A 26 -7.01 -1.30 0.14
CA LYS A 26 -7.39 -2.00 1.37
C LYS A 26 -7.57 -1.02 2.54
N ILE A 27 -6.63 -0.11 2.74
CA ILE A 27 -6.71 0.90 3.81
C ILE A 27 -7.94 1.80 3.63
N ARG A 28 -8.12 2.36 2.42
CA ARG A 28 -9.27 3.24 2.12
C ARG A 28 -10.60 2.54 2.29
N MET A 29 -10.71 1.32 1.79
CA MET A 29 -11.93 0.52 1.87
C MET A 29 -12.24 0.10 3.30
N ARG A 30 -11.23 -0.28 4.09
CA ARG A 30 -11.40 -0.64 5.50
C ARG A 30 -11.92 0.56 6.28
N HIS A 31 -11.30 1.73 6.14
CA HIS A 31 -11.75 2.96 6.80
C HIS A 31 -13.17 3.39 6.36
N ALA A 32 -13.56 3.05 5.13
CA ALA A 32 -14.92 3.26 4.63
C ALA A 32 -15.93 2.17 5.06
N GLY A 33 -15.51 1.17 5.85
CA GLY A 33 -16.38 0.06 6.30
C GLY A 33 -16.75 -0.95 5.21
N LEU A 34 -16.01 -0.99 4.09
CA LEU A 34 -16.33 -1.81 2.92
C LEU A 34 -15.72 -3.21 2.94
N ILE A 35 -14.71 -3.45 3.77
CA ILE A 35 -14.05 -4.76 3.94
C ILE A 35 -13.83 -5.06 5.43
N GLN A 36 -13.86 -6.34 5.80
CA GLN A 36 -13.67 -6.81 7.17
C GLN A 36 -12.19 -7.07 7.51
N ASP A 37 -11.92 -7.20 8.81
CA ASP A 37 -10.60 -7.26 9.45
C ASP A 37 -9.73 -8.48 9.15
N TYR A 38 -10.19 -9.41 8.31
CA TYR A 38 -9.50 -10.67 8.07
C TYR A 38 -8.21 -10.40 7.25
N ASN A 39 -7.10 -10.18 7.94
CA ASN A 39 -5.73 -9.95 7.43
C ASN A 39 -5.43 -8.53 6.90
N TYR A 40 -5.10 -7.61 7.81
CA TYR A 40 -4.79 -6.20 7.51
C TYR A 40 -3.53 -5.72 8.20
N ILE A 41 -2.59 -5.13 7.43
CA ILE A 41 -1.34 -4.49 7.87
C ILE A 41 -0.33 -5.42 8.55
N THR A 42 -0.75 -6.24 9.50
CA THR A 42 0.12 -7.02 10.39
C THR A 42 0.48 -8.40 9.86
N VAL A 43 -0.09 -8.83 8.73
CA VAL A 43 0.10 -10.18 8.17
C VAL A 43 0.17 -10.20 6.64
N GLY A 44 0.73 -11.28 6.08
CA GLY A 44 0.79 -11.53 4.64
C GLY A 44 1.57 -10.46 3.87
N PHE A 45 1.17 -10.21 2.62
CA PHE A 45 1.85 -9.25 1.73
C PHE A 45 1.81 -7.80 2.23
N ASP A 46 0.83 -7.41 3.05
CA ASP A 46 0.81 -6.07 3.65
C ASP A 46 2.03 -5.90 4.57
N LYS A 47 2.24 -6.86 5.48
CA LYS A 47 3.38 -6.86 6.40
C LYS A 47 4.69 -6.95 5.63
N TYR A 48 4.79 -7.84 4.65
CA TYR A 48 6.03 -8.00 3.89
C TYR A 48 6.39 -6.77 3.07
N LEU A 49 5.40 -6.05 2.53
CA LEU A 49 5.65 -4.79 1.83
C LEU A 49 6.16 -3.72 2.80
N LEU A 50 5.56 -3.61 3.99
CA LEU A 50 6.01 -2.69 5.02
C LEU A 50 7.42 -3.01 5.53
N ASP A 51 7.72 -4.29 5.77
CA ASP A 51 9.04 -4.76 6.16
C ASP A 51 10.09 -4.45 5.07
N PHE A 52 9.74 -4.69 3.80
CA PHE A 52 10.60 -4.39 2.65
C PHE A 52 10.92 -2.90 2.55
N LEU A 53 9.92 -2.05 2.75
CA LEU A 53 10.05 -0.59 2.72
C LEU A 53 10.67 -0.03 4.01
N GLN A 54 10.70 -0.81 5.10
CA GLN A 54 11.01 -0.37 6.46
C GLN A 54 10.13 0.79 6.94
N ILE A 55 8.84 0.73 6.60
CA ILE A 55 7.82 1.71 7.02
C ILE A 55 6.90 1.04 8.04
N THR A 56 6.52 1.74 9.11
CA THR A 56 5.57 1.20 10.08
C THR A 56 4.17 1.15 9.48
N GLY A 57 3.35 0.18 9.91
CA GLY A 57 1.96 0.09 9.46
C GLY A 57 1.15 1.34 9.79
N GLU A 58 1.40 1.93 10.97
CA GLU A 58 0.73 3.14 11.45
C GLU A 58 1.07 4.37 10.58
N ASP A 59 2.35 4.59 10.24
CA ASP A 59 2.75 5.72 9.40
C ASP A 59 2.15 5.60 7.99
N PHE A 60 2.20 4.39 7.42
CA PHE A 60 1.65 4.15 6.08
C PHE A 60 0.13 4.32 6.07
N GLU A 61 -0.58 3.74 7.04
CA GLU A 61 -2.03 3.89 7.17
C GLU A 61 -2.42 5.37 7.32
N THR A 62 -1.77 6.08 8.24
CA THR A 62 -1.98 7.51 8.46
C THR A 62 -1.78 8.30 7.17
N ARG A 63 -0.71 8.03 6.42
CA ARG A 63 -0.47 8.69 5.14
C ARG A 63 -1.57 8.43 4.13
N VAL A 64 -2.03 7.19 3.98
CA VAL A 64 -3.08 6.85 3.00
C VAL A 64 -4.41 7.54 3.36
N LEU A 65 -4.73 7.64 4.66
CA LEU A 65 -5.95 8.27 5.16
C LEU A 65 -5.97 9.79 5.01
N GLN A 66 -4.81 10.45 4.90
CA GLN A 66 -4.74 11.87 4.50
C GLN A 66 -5.27 12.11 3.08
N GLY A 67 -5.48 11.05 2.29
CA GLY A 67 -5.98 11.14 0.92
C GLY A 67 -4.88 11.44 -0.10
N GLY A 68 -5.31 11.88 -1.28
CA GLY A 68 -4.45 12.13 -2.43
C GLY A 68 -4.48 11.02 -3.48
N THR A 69 -3.73 11.22 -4.54
CA THR A 69 -3.55 10.32 -5.68
C THR A 69 -2.56 9.21 -5.35
N ASP A 70 -2.56 8.15 -6.16
CA ASP A 70 -1.58 7.07 -6.03
C ASP A 70 -0.15 7.59 -6.22
N GLN A 71 0.05 8.58 -7.09
CA GLN A 71 1.34 9.21 -7.36
C GLN A 71 1.86 9.97 -6.14
N GLU A 72 0.98 10.70 -5.42
CA GLU A 72 1.36 11.42 -4.20
C GLU A 72 1.70 10.46 -3.05
N ILE A 73 1.01 9.32 -2.95
CA ILE A 73 1.33 8.29 -1.97
C ILE A 73 2.64 7.60 -2.35
N LEU A 74 2.83 7.26 -3.63
CA LEU A 74 4.08 6.67 -4.12
C LEU A 74 5.28 7.59 -3.87
N ALA A 75 5.15 8.88 -4.11
CA ALA A 75 6.20 9.86 -3.84
C ALA A 75 6.54 9.88 -2.34
N TRP A 76 5.53 9.84 -1.47
CA TRP A 76 5.75 9.75 -0.03
C TRP A 76 6.46 8.46 0.36
N VAL A 77 6.04 7.31 -0.18
CA VAL A 77 6.69 6.00 0.07
C VAL A 77 8.17 6.06 -0.30
N LYS A 78 8.49 6.57 -1.49
CA LYS A 78 9.89 6.70 -1.93
C LYS A 78 10.73 7.63 -1.04
N ALA A 79 10.11 8.62 -0.40
CA ALA A 79 10.80 9.55 0.48
C ALA A 79 11.00 9.02 1.91
N HIS A 80 10.16 8.08 2.37
CA HIS A 80 10.17 7.58 3.77
C HIS A 80 10.63 6.13 3.90
N ALA A 81 10.66 5.38 2.80
CA ALA A 81 11.20 4.04 2.79
C ALA A 81 12.73 4.04 2.92
N ARG A 82 13.30 2.89 3.26
CA ARG A 82 14.73 2.66 3.06
C ARG A 82 15.14 2.96 1.62
N PRO A 83 16.40 3.34 1.35
CA PRO A 83 16.92 3.37 -0.01
C PRO A 83 16.78 1.99 -0.68
N PHE A 84 16.24 1.97 -1.90
CA PHE A 84 16.14 0.79 -2.75
C PHE A 84 16.34 1.17 -4.21
N MET A 85 16.86 0.23 -5.00
CA MET A 85 17.10 0.40 -6.42
C MET A 85 15.97 -0.27 -7.24
N ASP A 86 15.90 0.03 -8.53
CA ASP A 86 14.89 -0.57 -9.40
C ASP A 86 14.94 -2.11 -9.44
N GLU A 87 16.11 -2.71 -9.20
CA GLU A 87 16.25 -4.16 -9.08
C GLU A 87 15.55 -4.70 -7.83
N ASP A 88 15.67 -4.01 -6.69
CA ASP A 88 14.95 -4.38 -5.46
C ASP A 88 13.44 -4.36 -5.69
N VAL A 89 12.95 -3.36 -6.45
CA VAL A 89 11.54 -3.22 -6.82
C VAL A 89 11.07 -4.32 -7.78
N ARG A 90 11.96 -4.86 -8.62
CA ARG A 90 11.65 -5.99 -9.53
C ARG A 90 11.66 -7.35 -8.83
N GLN A 91 12.53 -7.51 -7.82
CA GLN A 91 12.60 -8.72 -7.01
C GLN A 91 11.41 -8.83 -6.03
N TRP A 92 10.81 -7.68 -5.69
CA TRP A 92 9.55 -7.58 -4.97
C TRP A 92 8.34 -7.92 -5.86
#